data_AF-A0A2V9PZY7-F1
#
_entry.id   AF-A0A2V9PZY7-F1
#
_cell.length_a   1.000
_cell.length_b   1.000
_cell.length_c   1.000
_cell.angle_alpha   90.00
_cell.angle_beta   90.00
_cell.angle_gamma   90.00
#
_symmetry.space_group_name_H-M   'P 1'
#
loop_
_entity.id
_entity.type
_entity.pdbx_description
1 polymer ?
#
loop_
_entity_poly.entity_id
_entity_poly.type
_entity_poly.pdbx_seq_one_letter_code
_entity_poly.pdbx_strand_id
1 'polypeptide(L)' 'MVSTGETGHAESVKIIYDPSKITYGQLLRVFFSVAHDPTQLNRQGPDEGTQYRSSIFYGTEEQKRIQ' A
#
# COMPACT_ATOMS: atom_id res chain seq x y z
N MET A 1 -12.77 -1.11 16.09
CA MET A 1 -12.68 -0.16 14.94
C MET A 1 -11.27 -0.24 14.38
N VAL A 2 -10.98 0.17 13.13
CA VAL A 2 -9.60 0.11 12.60
C VAL A 2 -8.62 0.93 13.47
N SER A 3 -9.10 2.02 14.05
CA SER A 3 -8.36 2.87 15.01
C SER A 3 -7.90 2.18 16.29
N THR A 4 -8.48 1.03 16.67
CA THR A 4 -8.05 0.28 17.87
C THR A 4 -6.91 -0.71 17.58
N GLY A 5 -6.53 -0.93 16.31
CA GLY A 5 -5.47 -1.87 15.91
C GLY A 5 -5.83 -3.36 16.02
N GLU A 6 -6.96 -3.70 16.64
CA GLU A 6 -7.37 -5.08 16.95
C GLU A 6 -7.87 -5.89 15.76
N THR A 7 -8.15 -5.23 14.62
CA THR A 7 -8.73 -5.89 13.44
C THR A 7 -7.70 -6.52 12.52
N GLY A 8 -6.41 -6.18 12.68
CA GLY A 8 -5.35 -6.59 11.76
C GLY A 8 -5.41 -5.93 10.38
N HIS A 9 -6.41 -5.08 10.10
CA HIS A 9 -6.49 -4.32 8.85
C HIS A 9 -5.39 -3.26 8.76
N ALA A 10 -4.98 -2.93 7.53
CA ALA A 10 -4.17 -1.76 7.22
C ALA A 10 -5.06 -0.68 6.61
N GLU A 11 -4.81 0.58 6.94
CA GLU A 11 -5.38 1.67 6.16
C GLU A 11 -4.83 1.58 4.73
N SER A 12 -5.72 1.59 3.74
CA SER A 12 -5.35 1.32 2.36
C SER A 12 -6.24 2.07 1.38
N VAL A 13 -5.70 2.33 0.18
CA VAL A 13 -6.41 3.00 -0.91
C VAL A 13 -6.60 2.03 -2.06
N LYS A 14 -7.84 1.86 -2.51
CA LYS A 14 -8.15 1.12 -3.73
C LYS A 14 -8.00 2.03 -4.95
N ILE A 15 -7.08 1.70 -5.84
CA ILE A 15 -6.84 2.44 -7.09
C ILE A 15 -7.56 1.74 -8.25
N ILE A 16 -8.45 2.47 -8.91
CA ILE A 16 -9.06 2.08 -10.19
C ILE A 16 -8.35 2.87 -11.28
N TYR A 17 -7.76 2.19 -12.26
CA TYR A 17 -6.97 2.82 -13.32
C TYR A 17 -7.20 2.14 -14.67
N ASP A 18 -6.89 2.86 -15.74
CA ASP A 18 -6.91 2.37 -17.12
C ASP A 18 -5.51 1.84 -17.49
N PRO A 19 -5.34 0.51 -17.67
CA PRO A 19 -4.04 -0.09 -17.96
C PRO A 19 -3.42 0.39 -19.29
N SER A 20 -4.23 0.94 -20.21
CA SER A 20 -3.74 1.50 -21.47
C SER A 20 -3.03 2.84 -21.29
N LYS A 21 -3.24 3.52 -20.15
CA LYS A 21 -2.67 4.84 -19.83
C LYS A 21 -1.58 4.78 -18.76
N ILE A 22 -1.74 3.88 -17.79
CA ILE A 22 -0.79 3.71 -16.69
C ILE A 22 -0.70 2.24 -16.31
N THR A 23 0.53 1.75 -16.14
CA THR A 23 0.80 0.37 -15.78
C THR A 23 0.85 0.18 -14.27
N TYR A 24 0.62 -1.05 -13.81
CA TYR A 24 0.77 -1.41 -12.40
C TYR A 24 2.18 -1.10 -11.87
N GLY A 25 3.22 -1.34 -12.67
CA GLY A 25 4.60 -1.02 -12.29
C GLY A 25 4.85 0.48 -12.07
N GLN A 26 4.17 1.36 -12.82
CA GLN A 26 4.24 2.80 -12.58
C GLN A 26 3.55 3.19 -11.27
N LEU A 27 2.44 2.55 -10.92
CA LEU A 27 1.79 2.74 -9.62
C LEU A 27 2.70 2.29 -8.47
N LEU A 28 3.36 1.12 -8.61
CA LEU A 28 4.34 0.63 -7.64
C LEU A 28 5.53 1.58 -7.48
N ARG A 29 6.02 2.15 -8.59
CA ARG A 29 7.11 3.13 -8.52
C ARG A 29 6.74 4.34 -7.67
N VAL A 30 5.52 4.88 -7.84
CA VAL A 30 5.03 5.99 -7.02
C VAL A 30 4.90 5.56 -5.55
N PHE A 31 4.35 4.37 -5.30
CA PHE A 31 4.22 3.80 -3.95
C PHE A 31 5.58 3.74 -3.22
N PHE A 32 6.61 3.16 -3.84
CA PHE A 32 7.91 3.02 -3.19
C PHE A 32 8.78 4.28 -3.18
N SER A 33 8.59 5.20 -4.12
CA SER A 33 9.52 6.34 -4.29
C SER A 33 8.99 7.66 -3.74
N VAL A 34 7.68 7.79 -3.54
CA VAL A 34 7.04 9.07 -3.22
C VAL A 34 6.02 8.96 -2.10
N ALA A 35 5.21 7.89 -2.08
CA ALA A 35 4.03 7.86 -1.23
C ALA A 35 4.33 7.77 0.26
N HIS A 36 5.39 7.05 0.66
CA HIS A 36 5.71 6.78 2.06
C HIS A 36 7.12 6.20 2.22
N ASP A 37 7.62 6.10 3.46
CA ASP A 37 8.84 5.34 3.79
C ASP A 37 8.47 3.87 4.09
N PRO A 38 8.79 2.91 3.20
CA PRO A 38 8.40 1.51 3.35
C PRO A 38 9.25 0.76 4.38
N THR A 39 10.30 1.38 4.93
CA THR A 39 11.20 0.75 5.92
C THR A 39 10.72 0.94 7.36
N GLN A 40 9.70 1.79 7.56
CA GLN A 40 9.10 2.04 8.86
C GLN A 40 8.09 0.94 9.21
N LEU A 41 8.53 0.00 10.05
CA LEU A 41 7.68 -1.07 10.54
C LEU A 41 6.56 -0.51 11.42
N ASN A 42 5.30 -0.75 11.04
CA ASN A 42 4.10 -0.36 11.79
C ASN A 42 4.04 1.15 12.14
N ARG A 43 4.57 2.00 11.25
CA ARG A 43 4.59 3.44 11.41
C ARG A 43 4.69 4.13 10.05
N GLN A 44 4.15 5.34 9.95
CA GLN A 44 4.51 6.26 8.89
C GLN A 44 4.66 7.69 9.44
N GLY A 45 5.87 8.23 9.45
CA GLY A 45 6.14 9.55 10.01
C GLY A 45 5.74 9.62 11.50
N PRO A 46 4.89 10.59 11.91
CA PRO A 46 4.42 10.70 13.30
C PRO A 46 3.34 9.67 13.68
N ASP A 47 2.77 8.94 12.71
CA ASP A 47 1.63 8.04 12.92
C ASP A 47 2.08 6.62 13.27
N GLU A 48 1.91 6.22 14.53
CA GLU A 48 2.33 4.89 15.04
C GLU A 48 1.15 3.93 15.20
N GLY A 49 1.32 2.69 14.71
CA GLY A 49 0.29 1.65 14.79
C GLY A 49 0.36 0.63 13.64
N THR A 50 -0.05 -0.61 13.90
CA THR A 50 -0.03 -1.70 12.90
C THR A 50 -0.89 -1.39 11.68
N GLN A 51 -1.88 -0.52 11.82
CA GLN A 51 -2.72 -0.03 10.73
C GLN A 51 -1.98 0.86 9.71
N TYR A 52 -0.83 1.46 10.09
CA TYR A 52 -0.03 2.35 9.22
C TYR A 52 1.14 1.64 8.53
N ARG A 53 1.22 0.31 8.65
CA ARG A 53 2.28 -0.46 8.00
C ARG A 53 2.21 -0.32 6.47
N SER A 54 3.39 -0.29 5.84
CA SER A 54 3.50 -0.45 4.39
C SER A 54 2.87 -1.79 3.96
N SER A 55 1.92 -1.77 3.02
CA SER A 55 1.24 -2.97 2.52
C SER A 55 0.74 -2.76 1.10
N ILE A 56 0.90 -3.79 0.25
CA ILE A 56 0.30 -3.86 -1.08
C ILE A 56 -0.64 -5.07 -1.12
N PHE A 57 -1.86 -4.85 -1.59
CA PHE A 57 -2.84 -5.92 -1.83
C PHE A 57 -3.04 -6.06 -3.34
N TYR A 58 -2.56 -7.16 -3.91
CA TYR A 58 -2.73 -7.44 -5.33
C TYR A 58 -4.17 -7.90 -5.63
N GLY A 59 -4.72 -7.43 -6.76
CA GLY A 59 -6.05 -7.83 -7.24
C GLY A 59 -6.04 -8.97 -8.26
N THR A 60 -4.88 -9.29 -8.84
CA THR A 60 -4.69 -10.38 -9.82
C THR A 60 -3.36 -11.10 -9.62
N GLU A 61 -3.23 -12.32 -10.14
CA GLU A 61 -1.97 -13.08 -10.11
C GLU A 61 -0.85 -12.42 -10.92
N GLU A 62 -1.19 -11.61 -11.93
CA GLU A 62 -0.19 -10.84 -12.68
C GLU A 62 0.41 -9.73 -11.82
N GLN A 63 -0.42 -9.01 -11.06
CA GLN A 63 0.05 -7.99 -10.12
C GLN A 63 0.95 -8.60 -9.04
N LYS A 64 0.60 -9.79 -8.55
CA LYS A 64 1.44 -10.55 -7.60
C LYS A 64 2.83 -10.88 -8.15
N ARG A 65 2.95 -11.14 -9.45
CA ARG A 65 4.25 -11.43 -10.10
C ARG A 65 5.11 -10.18 -10.32
N ILE A 66 4.49 -9.01 -10.40
CA ILE A 66 5.17 -7.73 -10.65
C ILE A 66 5.63 -7.06 -9.34
N GLN A 67 4.89 -7.29 -8.25
CA GLN A 67 5.27 -6.89 -6.89
C GLN A 67 6.62 -7.49 -6.48
#